data_AF-A0A7V6ZNF0-F1
#
_entry.id   AF-A0A7V6ZNF0-F1
#
_cell.length_a   1.000
_cell.length_b   1.000
_cell.length_c   1.000
_cell.angle_alpha   90.00
_cell.angle_beta   90.00
_cell.angle_gamma   90.00
#
_symmetry.space_group_name_H-M   'P 1'
#
loop_
_entity.id
_entity.type
_entity.pdbx_description
1 polymer ?
#
loop_
_entity_poly.entity_id
_entity_poly.type
_entity_poly.pdbx_seq_one_letter_code
_entity_poly.pdbx_strand_id
1 'polypeptide(L)' 'LTLNLFLEMLKESVAATGVDARLVELRTQGKDHATLIGTEEALYLKVAVLHIL' A
#
# COMPACT_ATOMS: atom_id res chain seq x y z
N LEU A 1 -0.16 6.07 -9.31
CA LEU A 1 0.57 4.93 -8.70
C LEU A 1 -0.40 3.79 -8.46
N THR A 2 -0.17 2.63 -9.08
CA THR A 2 -1.00 1.42 -8.85
C THR A 2 -0.63 0.78 -7.51
N LEU A 3 -1.48 -0.10 -6.98
CA LEU A 3 -1.18 -0.83 -5.73
C LEU A 3 0.12 -1.64 -5.84
N ASN A 4 0.33 -2.32 -6.97
CA ASN A 4 1.52 -3.14 -7.18
C ASN A 4 2.80 -2.29 -7.17
N LEU A 5 2.80 -1.15 -7.87
CA LEU A 5 3.96 -0.26 -7.88
C LEU A 5 4.24 0.36 -6.50
N PHE A 6 3.19 0.62 -5.72
CA PHE A 6 3.33 1.02 -4.31
C PHE A 6 4.00 -0.06 -3.46
N LEU A 7 3.60 -1.33 -3.62
CA LEU A 7 4.18 -2.45 -2.88
C LEU A 7 5.63 -2.74 -3.28
N GLU A 8 5.97 -2.66 -4.57
CA GLU A 8 7.36 -2.80 -5.03
C GLU A 8 8.25 -1.72 -4.44
N MET A 9 7.80 -0.47 -4.40
CA MET A 9 8.54 0.63 -3.77
C MET A 9 8.80 0.38 -2.27
N LEU A 10 7.84 -0.21 -1.55
CA LEU A 10 8.05 -0.60 -0.15
C LEU A 10 9.09 -1.73 -0.02
N LYS A 11 9.04 -2.74 -0.88
CA LYS A 11 10.04 -3.83 -0.90
C LYS A 11 11.44 -3.31 -1.20
N GLU A 12 11.57 -2.41 -2.17
CA GLU A 12 12.85 -1.76 -2.50
C GLU A 12 13.38 -0.97 -1.30
N SER A 13 12.51 -0.26 -0.57
CA SER A 13 12.88 0.51 0.62
C SER A 13 13.37 -0.40 1.76
N VAL A 14 12.68 -1.51 2.00
CA VAL A 14 13.09 -2.55 2.98
C VAL A 14 14.45 -3.13 2.60
N ALA A 15 14.63 -3.51 1.33
CA ALA A 15 15.90 -4.04 0.84
C ALA A 15 17.06 -3.03 0.95
N ALA A 16 16.82 -1.76 0.62
CA ALA A 16 17.83 -0.71 0.65
C ALA A 16 18.25 -0.32 2.09
N THR A 17 17.34 -0.46 3.06
CA THR A 17 17.60 -0.12 4.46
C THR A 17 18.16 -1.30 5.27
N GLY A 18 18.01 -2.53 4.79
CA GLY A 18 18.42 -3.74 5.50
C GLY A 18 17.59 -4.03 6.75
N VAL A 19 16.43 -3.39 6.87
CA VAL A 19 15.50 -3.57 7.97
C VAL A 19 14.50 -4.66 7.61
N ASP A 20 14.25 -5.61 8.51
CA ASP A 20 13.19 -6.58 8.31
C ASP A 20 11.83 -5.97 8.63
N ALA A 21 10.90 -6.05 7.67
CA ALA A 21 9.55 -5.54 7.82
C ALA A 21 8.52 -6.60 7.42
N ARG A 22 7.44 -6.70 8.20
CA ARG A 22 6.28 -7.53 7.90
C ARG A 22 5.09 -6.66 7.54
N LEU A 23 4.48 -6.91 6.38
CA LEU A 23 3.19 -6.32 6.04
C LEU A 23 2.10 -6.91 6.94
N VAL A 24 1.45 -6.05 7.72
CA VAL A 24 0.37 -6.44 8.64
C VAL A 24 -0.99 -6.24 8.00
N GLU A 25 -1.18 -5.11 7.32
CA GLU A 25 -2.48 -4.74 6.76
C GLU A 25 -2.32 -3.81 5.56
N LEU A 26 -3.21 -3.95 4.58
CA LEU A 26 -3.44 -2.96 3.55
C LEU A 26 -4.78 -2.28 3.78
N ARG A 27 -4.79 -0.95 3.74
CA ARG A 27 -5.99 -0.13 3.85
C ARG A 27 -6.13 0.77 2.64
N THR A 28 -7.35 1.26 2.45
CA THR A 28 -7.74 2.19 1.39
C THR A 28 -8.53 3.37 1.95
N GLN A 29 -8.97 4.25 1.08
CA GLN A 29 -9.87 5.36 1.40
C GLN A 29 -11.13 4.93 2.15
N GLY A 30 -11.61 5.80 3.03
CA GLY A 30 -12.77 5.56 3.90
C GLY A 30 -14.09 5.49 3.13
N LYS A 31 -15.16 5.13 3.84
CA LYS A 31 -16.52 4.98 3.28
C LYS A 31 -17.10 6.29 2.70
N ASP A 32 -16.61 7.43 3.17
CA ASP A 32 -16.93 8.77 2.67
C ASP A 32 -16.27 9.06 1.30
N HIS A 33 -15.41 8.16 0.82
CA HIS A 33 -14.73 8.20 -0.47
C HIS A 33 -14.93 6.87 -1.20
N ALA A 34 -16.19 6.45 -1.41
CA ALA A 34 -16.50 5.18 -2.05
C ALA A 34 -15.84 5.05 -3.44
N THR A 35 -15.36 3.85 -3.75
CA THR A 35 -14.76 3.50 -5.04
C THR A 35 -15.66 2.51 -5.76
N LEU A 36 -15.90 2.73 -7.05
CA LEU A 36 -16.60 1.77 -7.89
C LEU A 36 -15.65 0.63 -8.31
N ILE A 37 -16.14 -0.61 -8.25
CA ILE A 37 -15.38 -1.77 -8.73
C ILE A 37 -15.18 -1.63 -10.24
N GLY A 38 -13.93 -1.83 -10.70
CA GLY A 38 -13.57 -1.69 -12.11
C GLY A 38 -13.14 -0.28 -12.53
N THR A 39 -13.22 0.73 -11.64
CA THR A 39 -12.62 2.05 -11.87
C THR A 39 -11.37 2.21 -11.02
N GLU A 40 -10.23 1.74 -11.51
CA GLU A 40 -8.98 1.74 -10.75
C GLU A 40 -8.51 3.16 -10.41
N GLU A 41 -8.83 4.14 -11.24
CA GLU A 41 -8.47 5.55 -11.06
C GLU A 41 -9.16 6.16 -9.84
N ALA A 42 -10.34 5.67 -9.47
CA ALA A 42 -11.09 6.13 -8.30
C ALA A 42 -10.48 5.61 -6.98
N LEU A 43 -9.65 4.55 -7.02
CA LEU A 43 -8.94 4.02 -5.87
C LEU A 43 -7.55 4.65 -5.76
N TYR A 44 -7.48 5.88 -5.29
CA TYR A 44 -6.22 6.63 -5.31
C TYR A 44 -5.39 6.43 -4.04
N LEU A 45 -6.01 6.27 -2.87
CA LEU A 45 -5.31 6.14 -1.59
C LEU A 45 -4.91 4.70 -1.29
N LYS A 46 -3.63 4.49 -0.98
CA LYS A 46 -3.05 3.20 -0.56
C LYS A 46 -2.35 3.42 0.78
N VAL A 47 -2.57 2.53 1.73
CA VAL A 47 -1.93 2.56 3.05
C VAL A 47 -1.44 1.16 3.39
N ALA A 48 -0.18 1.06 3.81
CA ALA A 48 0.40 -0.18 4.33
C ALA A 48 0.74 -0.01 5.81
N VAL A 49 0.28 -0.93 6.65
CA VAL A 49 0.71 -1.04 8.04
C VAL A 49 1.85 -2.05 8.08
N LEU A 50 3.03 -1.59 8.49
CA LEU A 50 4.23 -2.41 8.59
C LEU A 50 4.62 -2.60 10.04
N HIS A 51 5.01 -3.83 10.40
CA HIS A 51 5.67 -4.13 11.66
C HIS A 51 7.17 -4.33 11.39
N ILE A 52 8.00 -3.51 12.02
CA ILE A 52 9.46 -3.59 11.92
C ILE A 52 9.97 -4.58 12.95
N LEU A 53 10.86 -5.48 12.54
CA LEU A 53 11.41 -6.56 13.38
C LEU A 53 12.77 -6.19 14.00
#